data_AF-A0A914YKC6-F1
#
_entry.id   AF-A0A914YKC6-F1
#
_cell.length_a   1.000
_cell.length_b   1.000
_cell.length_c   1.000
_cell.angle_alpha   90.00
_cell.angle_beta   90.00
_cell.angle_gamma   90.00
#
_symmetry.space_group_name_H-M   'P 1'
#
loop_
_entity.id
_entity.type
_entity.pdbx_description
1 polymer ?
#
loop_
_entity_poly.entity_id
_entity_poly.type
_entity_poly.pdbx_seq_one_letter_code
_entity_poly.pdbx_strand_id
1 'polypeptide(L)' 'MRSPAYRLQIRNLGVQLFPGKVKEFLSAYDDSTSLPWGYLVINLHTKSNPLLALTTSILPDQNPIIYKLN' A
#
# COMPACT_ATOMS: atom_id res chain seq x y z
N MET A 1 2.10 13.70 -15.80
CA MET A 1 3.38 13.31 -15.15
C MET A 1 3.20 13.48 -13.64
N ARG A 2 3.24 12.42 -12.82
CA ARG A 2 3.24 12.58 -11.34
C ARG A 2 4.58 13.20 -10.95
N SER A 3 4.59 14.22 -10.08
CA SER A 3 5.83 14.92 -9.75
C SER A 3 6.82 13.98 -9.03
N PRO A 4 8.14 14.15 -9.20
CA PRO A 4 9.14 13.34 -8.47
C PRO A 4 8.98 13.41 -6.95
N ALA A 5 8.51 14.55 -6.43
CA ALA A 5 8.26 14.75 -5.00
C ALA A 5 7.18 13.79 -4.45
N TYR A 6 6.23 13.38 -5.27
CA TYR A 6 5.16 12.47 -4.86
C TYR A 6 5.71 11.10 -4.43
N ARG A 7 6.62 10.52 -5.23
CA ARG A 7 7.20 9.21 -4.91
C ARG A 7 8.04 9.25 -3.63
N LEU A 8 8.72 10.36 -3.37
CA LEU A 8 9.48 10.55 -2.13
C LEU A 8 8.57 10.59 -0.90
N GLN A 9 7.40 11.25 -0.99
CA GLN A 9 6.43 11.28 0.11
C GLN A 9 5.91 9.88 0.44
N ILE A 10 5.54 9.10 -0.58
CA ILE A 10 5.09 7.71 -0.40
C ILE A 10 6.19 6.85 0.21
N ARG A 11 7.44 6.98 -0.28
CA ARG A 11 8.58 6.28 0.31
C ARG A 11 8.77 6.63 1.79
N ASN A 12 8.74 7.91 2.14
CA ASN A 12 8.95 8.35 3.52
C ASN A 12 7.85 7.82 4.44
N LEU A 13 6.59 7.83 3.98
CA LEU A 13 5.47 7.21 4.69
C LEU A 13 5.72 5.71 4.92
N GLY A 14 6.15 4.99 3.88
CA GLY A 14 6.47 3.56 3.98
C GLY A 14 7.56 3.25 5.00
N VAL A 15 8.62 4.08 5.08
CA VAL A 15 9.68 3.94 6.09
C VAL A 15 9.13 4.13 7.51
N GLN A 16 8.21 5.08 7.70
CA GLN A 16 7.63 5.37 9.02
C GLN A 16 6.66 4.28 9.48
N LEU A 17 5.80 3.78 8.58
CA LEU A 17 4.78 2.80 8.91
C LEU A 17 5.33 1.37 8.97
N PHE A 18 6.26 1.02 8.08
CA PHE A 18 6.79 -0.34 7.93
C PHE A 18 8.33 -0.33 7.87
N PRO A 19 9.02 -0.05 9.00
CA PRO A 19 10.48 -0.03 9.05
C PRO A 19 11.08 -1.36 8.56
N GLY A 20 12.06 -1.27 7.65
CA GLY A 20 12.70 -2.44 7.05
C GLY A 20 11.89 -3.15 5.94
N LYS A 21 10.66 -2.69 5.66
CA LYS A 21 9.75 -3.29 4.66
C LYS A 21 9.30 -2.29 3.58
N VAL A 22 10.09 -1.24 3.36
CA VAL A 22 9.75 -0.15 2.44
C VAL A 22 9.66 -0.62 0.97
N LYS A 23 10.42 -1.65 0.60
CA LYS A 23 10.42 -2.15 -0.79
C LYS A 23 9.10 -2.82 -1.12
N GLU A 24 8.61 -3.65 -0.21
CA GLU A 24 7.34 -4.37 -0.29
C GLU A 24 6.17 -3.36 -0.29
N PHE A 25 6.24 -2.36 0.59
CA PHE A 25 5.26 -1.26 0.62
C PHE A 25 5.21 -0.49 -0.72
N LEU A 26 6.36 -0.11 -1.27
CA LEU A 26 6.43 0.60 -2.56
C LEU A 26 5.93 -0.27 -3.72
N SER A 27 6.22 -1.57 -3.71
CA SER A 27 5.70 -2.51 -4.71
C SER A 27 4.17 -2.60 -4.65
N ALA A 28 3.60 -2.67 -3.45
CA ALA A 28 2.15 -2.68 -3.26
C ALA A 28 1.50 -1.37 -3.74
N TYR A 29 2.13 -0.23 -3.47
CA TYR A 29 1.69 1.07 -3.96
C TYR A 29 1.75 1.17 -5.49
N ASP A 30 2.86 0.76 -6.09
CA ASP A 30 3.06 0.82 -7.54
C ASP A 30 2.04 -0.11 -8.26
N ASP A 31 1.77 -1.30 -7.73
CA ASP A 31 0.78 -2.24 -8.29
C ASP A 31 -0.67 -1.72 -8.14
N SER A 32 -1.08 -1.38 -6.91
CA SER A 32 -2.45 -0.93 -6.61
C SER A 32 -2.84 0.41 -7.25
N THR A 33 -1.86 1.23 -7.67
CA THR A 33 -2.09 2.53 -8.32
C THR A 33 -1.67 2.56 -9.80
N SER A 34 -1.40 1.39 -10.39
CA SER A 34 -1.09 1.22 -11.80
C SER A 34 -2.28 1.51 -12.72
N LEU A 35 -3.50 1.23 -12.23
CA LEU A 35 -4.75 1.50 -12.93
C LEU A 35 -5.34 2.88 -12.54
N PRO A 36 -6.10 3.53 -13.44
CA PRO A 36 -6.89 4.70 -13.09
C PRO A 36 -7.81 4.39 -11.91
N TRP A 37 -7.91 5.33 -10.96
CA TRP A 37 -8.71 5.20 -9.74
C TRP A 37 -8.28 4.05 -8.82
N GLY A 38 -7.08 3.49 -9.02
CA GLY A 38 -6.46 2.54 -8.10
C GLY A 38 -6.07 3.18 -6.77
N TYR A 39 -6.13 2.40 -5.70
CA TYR A 39 -5.86 2.86 -4.33
C TYR A 39 -5.22 1.76 -3.49
N LEU A 40 -4.41 2.15 -2.52
CA LEU A 40 -3.87 1.26 -1.49
C LEU A 40 -4.56 1.54 -0.16
N VAL A 41 -5.14 0.52 0.44
CA VAL A 41 -5.67 0.56 1.80
C VAL A 41 -4.56 0.15 2.76
N ILE A 42 -4.29 1.02 3.72
CA ILE A 42 -3.32 0.78 4.79
C ILE A 42 -4.10 0.61 6.10
N ASN A 43 -4.11 -0.60 6.65
CA ASN A 43 -4.72 -0.88 7.94
C ASN A 43 -3.71 -0.70 9.07
N LEU A 44 -3.92 0.32 9.91
CA LEU A 44 -3.05 0.65 11.04
C LEU A 44 -3.67 0.29 12.40
N HIS A 45 -4.78 -0.44 12.41
CA HIS A 45 -5.42 -0.84 13.66
C HIS A 45 -4.55 -1.87 14.39
N THR A 46 -4.21 -1.61 15.66
CA THR A 46 -3.25 -2.40 16.45
C THR A 46 -3.66 -3.86 16.68
N LYS A 47 -4.96 -4.15 16.63
CA LYS A 47 -5.52 -5.51 16.77
C LYS A 47 -5.84 -6.19 15.44
N SER A 48 -5.55 -5.54 14.31
CA SER A 48 -5.79 -6.14 12.99
C SER A 48 -4.78 -7.24 12.71
N ASN A 49 -5.16 -8.20 11.87
CA ASN A 49 -4.23 -9.21 11.39
C ASN A 49 -3.14 -8.52 10.54
N PRO A 50 -1.84 -8.63 10.87
CA PRO A 50 -0.76 -8.01 10.11
C PRO A 50 -0.73 -8.40 8.63
N LEU A 51 -1.27 -9.57 8.28
CA LEU A 51 -1.41 -10.00 6.89
C LEU A 51 -2.36 -9.10 6.08
N LEU A 52 -3.26 -8.38 6.75
CA LEU A 52 -4.22 -7.46 6.13
C LEU A 52 -3.75 -5.99 6.20
N ALA A 53 -2.48 -5.75 6.50
CA ALA A 53 -1.93 -4.40 6.62
C ALA A 53 -2.02 -3.60 5.31
N LEU A 54 -1.81 -4.27 4.17
CA LEU A 54 -1.85 -3.67 2.84
C LEU A 54 -2.84 -4.42 1.94
N THR A 55 -3.88 -3.73 1.50
CA THR A 55 -4.91 -4.30 0.61
C THR A 55 -5.33 -3.32 -0.48
N THR A 56 -5.92 -3.83 -1.56
CA THR A 56 -6.66 -3.02 -2.55
C THR A 56 -7.92 -3.76 -2.96
N SER A 57 -8.76 -3.14 -3.80
CA SER A 57 -9.93 -3.79 -4.39
C SER A 57 -10.96 -4.28 -3.34
N ILE A 58 -11.19 -3.48 -2.31
CA ILE A 58 -12.09 -3.80 -1.18
C ILE A 58 -13.56 -3.39 -1.37
N LEU A 59 -13.93 -2.84 -2.53
CA LEU A 59 -15.33 -2.45 -2.81
C LEU A 59 -16.19 -3.70 -3.10
N PRO A 60 -17.53 -3.62 -2.94
CA PRO A 60 -18.43 -4.78 -2.98
C PRO A 60 -18.34 -5.68 -4.22
N ASP A 61 -17.98 -5.12 -5.39
CA ASP A 61 -17.89 -5.86 -6.67
C ASP A 61 -16.45 -6.24 -7.05
N GLN A 62 -15.53 -6.17 -6.09
CA GLN A 62 -14.11 -6.39 -6.32
C GLN A 62 -13.59 -7.55 -5.48
N ASN A 63 -12.55 -8.21 -5.99
CA ASN A 63 -11.83 -9.22 -5.24
C ASN A 63 -10.63 -8.58 -4.54
N PRO A 64 -10.57 -8.57 -3.19
CA PRO A 64 -9.48 -7.94 -2.49
C PRO A 64 -8.14 -8.60 -2.80
N ILE A 65 -7.13 -7.77 -3.08
CA ILE A 65 -5.75 -8.21 -3.22
C ILE A 65 -5.03 -7.84 -1.94
N ILE A 66 -4.28 -8.80 -1.38
CA ILE A 66 -3.52 -8.65 -0.14
C ILE A 66 -2.03 -8.68 -0.47
N TYR A 67 -1.30 -7.65 -0.05
CA TYR A 67 0.16 -7.57 -0.23
C TYR A 67 0.89 -7.97 1.05
N LYS A 68 1.86 -8.88 0.90
CA LYS A 68 2.68 -9.37 2.02
C LYS A 68 3.90 -8.48 2.22
N LEU A 69 4.14 -8.09 3.46
CA LEU A 69 5.36 -7.41 3.90
C LEU A 69 6.37 -8.46 4.39
N ASN A 70 7.01 -9.16 3.44
CA ASN A 70 7.98 -10.22 3.75
C ASN A 70 9.36 -9.70 4.15
#